data_AF-A0ABD5SMG0-F1
#
_entry.id   AF-A0ABD5SMG0-F1
#
_cell.length_a   1.000
_cell.length_b   1.000
_cell.length_c   1.000
_cell.angle_alpha   90.00
_cell.angle_beta   90.00
_cell.angle_gamma   90.00
#
_symmetry.space_group_name_H-M   'P 1'
#
loop_
_entity.id
_entity.type
_entity.pdbx_description
1 polymer ?
#
loop_
_entity_poly.entity_id
_entity_poly.type
_entity_poly.pdbx_seq_one_letter_code
_entity_poly.pdbx_strand_id
1 'polypeptide(L)'
;MQDRLNRDRLKEYAAIQRLLVIPERYIEILFTVTLLAFVGLFLWMAPDYGRYGRLIPLLIGVPTFAFLAVTTLGLLSTRFGRFLNRFKLNDILDMSGSVSQFADDTNESQPLSVQRLQMLVISGWILLLTALFVNVGIKEAIAVFLLGYYRFQAGLSIGRTVAYSVVIWGFIYAVFEILLGTPL
;
A
#
# COMPACT_ATOMS: atom_id res chain seq x y z
N MET A 1 -11.10 12.16 -36.38
CA MET A 1 -10.73 12.30 -34.95
C MET A 1 -11.09 11.04 -34.14
N GLN A 2 -12.27 10.44 -34.33
CA GLN A 2 -12.68 9.15 -33.71
C GLN A 2 -11.71 7.98 -33.96
N ASP A 3 -11.08 7.92 -35.13
CA ASP A 3 -10.20 6.80 -35.51
C ASP A 3 -8.85 6.76 -34.75
N ARG A 4 -8.42 7.92 -34.23
CA ARG A 4 -7.25 8.00 -33.34
C ARG A 4 -7.59 7.58 -31.91
N LEU A 5 -8.75 8.02 -31.41
CA LEU A 5 -9.29 7.62 -30.11
C LEU A 5 -9.47 6.10 -29.97
N ASN A 6 -9.85 5.40 -31.05
CA ASN A 6 -9.98 3.94 -31.03
C ASN A 6 -8.63 3.22 -30.98
N ARG A 7 -7.59 3.72 -31.66
CA ARG A 7 -6.25 3.09 -31.62
C ARG A 7 -5.58 3.22 -30.26
N ASP A 8 -5.75 4.36 -29.59
CA ASP A 8 -5.17 4.58 -28.27
C ASP A 8 -5.78 3.65 -27.23
N ARG A 9 -7.12 3.49 -27.25
CA ARG A 9 -7.81 2.51 -26.40
C ARG A 9 -7.36 1.07 -26.67
N LEU A 10 -7.21 0.67 -27.93
CA LEU A 10 -6.77 -0.69 -28.28
C LEU A 10 -5.37 -1.02 -27.77
N LYS A 11 -4.45 -0.04 -27.76
CA LYS A 11 -3.11 -0.22 -27.16
C LYS A 11 -3.17 -0.35 -25.64
N GLU A 12 -4.05 0.42 -25.01
CA GLU A 12 -4.29 0.35 -23.56
C GLU A 12 -4.86 -1.04 -23.18
N TYR A 13 -5.85 -1.55 -23.92
CA TYR A 13 -6.38 -2.91 -23.74
C TYR A 13 -5.32 -4.00 -23.95
N ALA A 14 -4.44 -3.86 -24.93
CA ALA A 14 -3.36 -4.82 -25.19
C ALA A 14 -2.31 -4.84 -24.07
N ALA A 15 -1.98 -3.67 -23.49
CA ALA A 15 -1.09 -3.59 -22.33
C ALA A 15 -1.72 -4.23 -21.08
N ILE A 16 -3.02 -3.98 -20.84
CA ILE A 16 -3.79 -4.60 -19.75
C ILE A 16 -3.88 -6.12 -19.94
N GLN A 17 -4.05 -6.60 -21.18
CA GLN A 17 -4.06 -8.04 -21.48
C GLN A 17 -2.72 -8.73 -21.23
N ARG A 18 -1.58 -8.05 -21.38
CA ARG A 18 -0.27 -8.62 -21.03
C ARG A 18 -0.08 -8.75 -19.51
N LEU A 19 -0.64 -7.82 -18.73
CA LEU A 19 -0.64 -7.90 -17.26
C LEU A 19 -1.55 -9.03 -16.74
N LEU A 20 -2.59 -9.40 -17.49
CA LEU A 20 -3.48 -10.53 -17.19
C LEU A 20 -2.79 -11.92 -17.23
N VAL A 21 -1.58 -12.03 -17.80
CA VAL A 21 -0.84 -13.29 -17.91
C VAL A 21 -0.07 -13.63 -16.62
N ILE A 22 0.15 -12.67 -15.73
CA ILE A 22 0.84 -12.92 -14.46
C ILE A 22 -0.11 -13.68 -13.52
N PRO A 23 0.29 -14.86 -12.99
CA PRO A 23 -0.55 -15.60 -12.06
C PRO A 23 -0.77 -14.79 -10.78
N GLU A 24 -2.01 -14.76 -10.31
CA GLU A 24 -2.48 -13.95 -9.17
C GLU A 24 -1.61 -14.09 -7.92
N ARG A 25 -1.21 -15.34 -7.63
CA ARG A 25 -0.32 -15.69 -6.53
C ARG A 25 0.99 -14.89 -6.52
N TYR A 26 1.56 -14.57 -7.69
CA TYR A 26 2.81 -13.79 -7.75
C TYR A 26 2.56 -12.32 -7.42
N ILE A 27 1.42 -11.76 -7.82
CA ILE A 27 1.05 -10.37 -7.51
C ILE A 27 0.79 -10.24 -6.01
N GLU A 28 0.08 -11.20 -5.41
CA GLU A 28 -0.17 -11.24 -3.96
C GLU A 28 1.13 -11.38 -3.16
N ILE A 29 2.05 -12.27 -3.59
CA ILE A 29 3.37 -12.41 -2.95
C ILE A 29 4.14 -11.09 -3.06
N LEU A 30 4.17 -10.47 -4.25
CA LEU A 30 4.89 -9.23 -4.46
C LEU A 30 4.33 -8.09 -3.59
N PHE A 31 3.01 -7.94 -3.53
CA PHE A 31 2.34 -6.96 -2.67
C PHE A 31 2.66 -7.21 -1.20
N THR A 32 2.49 -8.44 -0.71
CA THR A 32 2.72 -8.80 0.70
C THR A 32 4.18 -8.60 1.09
N VAL A 33 5.13 -8.98 0.22
CA VAL A 33 6.56 -8.76 0.43
C VAL A 33 6.91 -7.28 0.43
N THR A 34 6.28 -6.49 -0.44
CA THR A 34 6.46 -5.02 -0.48
C THR A 34 5.98 -4.38 0.81
N LEU A 35 4.80 -4.77 1.32
CA LEU A 35 4.30 -4.32 2.62
C LEU A 35 5.19 -4.75 3.76
N LEU A 36 5.67 -6.00 3.75
CA LEU A 36 6.56 -6.52 4.78
C LEU A 36 7.87 -5.72 4.81
N ALA A 37 8.44 -5.41 3.65
CA ALA A 37 9.63 -4.57 3.54
C ALA A 37 9.38 -3.16 4.04
N PHE A 38 8.23 -2.56 3.70
CA PHE A 38 7.84 -1.23 4.15
C PHE A 38 7.70 -1.16 5.68
N VAL A 39 6.95 -2.09 6.29
CA VAL A 39 6.77 -2.15 7.74
C VAL A 39 8.09 -2.48 8.43
N GLY A 40 8.91 -3.37 7.85
CA GLY A 40 10.23 -3.69 8.37
C GLY A 40 11.16 -2.47 8.39
N LEU A 41 11.15 -1.66 7.34
CA LEU A 41 11.91 -0.42 7.27
C LEU A 41 11.40 0.62 8.29
N PHE A 42 10.08 0.73 8.44
CA PHE A 42 9.47 1.60 9.44
C PHE A 42 9.84 1.20 10.87
N LEU A 43 9.82 -0.11 11.19
CA LEU A 43 10.28 -0.63 12.47
C LEU A 43 11.79 -0.46 12.68
N TRP A 44 12.57 -0.54 11.61
CA TRP A 44 14.02 -0.34 11.68
C TRP A 44 14.40 1.11 11.97
N MET A 45 13.60 2.08 11.49
CA MET A 45 13.73 3.50 11.83
C MET A 45 13.13 3.85 13.21
N ALA A 46 12.30 2.96 13.78
CA ALA A 46 11.66 3.22 15.07
C ALA A 46 12.64 3.61 16.21
N PRO A 47 13.84 3.01 16.34
CA PRO A 47 14.80 3.38 17.38
C PRO A 47 15.31 4.81 17.33
N ASP A 48 15.10 5.57 16.25
CA ASP A 48 15.55 6.96 16.15
C ASP A 48 14.55 7.95 16.79
N TYR A 49 13.30 7.53 17.02
CA TYR A 49 12.29 8.40 17.66
C TYR A 49 12.55 8.60 19.17
N GLY A 50 11.90 9.58 19.80
CA GLY A 50 11.92 9.74 21.26
C GLY A 50 11.19 8.60 21.99
N ARG A 51 11.45 8.39 23.30
CA ARG A 51 10.88 7.26 24.09
C ARG A 51 9.38 7.02 23.87
N TYR A 52 8.58 8.08 23.83
CA TYR A 52 7.13 7.98 23.60
C TYR A 52 6.77 7.85 22.11
N GLY A 53 7.51 8.53 21.22
CA GLY A 53 7.34 8.41 19.77
C GLY A 53 7.62 7.01 19.21
N ARG A 54 8.41 6.18 19.92
CA ARG A 54 8.66 4.77 19.57
C ARG A 54 7.48 3.84 19.83
N LEU A 55 6.61 4.20 20.77
CA LEU A 55 5.55 3.29 21.23
C LEU A 55 4.55 3.00 20.12
N ILE A 56 4.14 4.01 19.35
CA ILE A 56 3.14 3.84 18.29
C ILE A 56 3.68 2.95 17.16
N PRO A 57 4.89 3.21 16.58
CA PRO A 57 5.49 2.33 15.59
C PRO A 57 5.65 0.89 16.08
N LEU A 58 6.05 0.69 17.34
CA LEU A 58 6.25 -0.65 17.88
C LEU A 58 4.92 -1.37 18.13
N LEU A 59 3.94 -0.69 18.72
CA LEU A 59 2.67 -1.29 19.12
C LEU A 59 1.80 -1.68 17.93
N ILE A 60 1.89 -0.94 16.81
CA ILE A 60 1.18 -1.26 15.57
C ILE A 60 2.08 -2.05 14.62
N GLY A 61 3.32 -1.60 14.42
CA GLY A 61 4.21 -2.18 13.43
C GLY A 61 4.66 -3.60 13.76
N VAL A 62 4.95 -3.94 15.02
CA VAL A 62 5.39 -5.30 15.39
C VAL A 62 4.31 -6.35 15.11
N PRO A 63 3.04 -6.20 15.56
CA PRO A 63 2.01 -7.18 15.23
C PRO A 63 1.71 -7.21 13.73
N THR A 64 1.68 -6.07 13.04
CA THR A 64 1.52 -6.03 11.58
C THR A 64 2.66 -6.76 10.85
N PHE A 65 3.91 -6.56 11.28
CA PHE A 65 5.08 -7.25 10.72
C PHE A 65 5.01 -8.75 10.95
N ALA A 66 4.67 -9.17 12.17
CA ALA A 66 4.52 -10.58 12.50
C ALA A 66 3.42 -11.24 11.65
N PHE A 67 2.28 -10.57 11.51
CA PHE A 67 1.18 -11.02 10.65
C PHE A 67 1.61 -11.16 9.20
N LEU A 68 2.20 -10.12 8.62
CA LEU A 68 2.70 -10.13 7.24
C LEU A 68 3.79 -11.19 7.02
N ALA A 69 4.66 -11.42 8.00
CA ALA A 69 5.70 -12.44 7.93
C ALA A 69 5.08 -13.84 7.89
N VAL A 70 4.10 -14.13 8.75
CA VAL A 70 3.37 -15.41 8.75
C VAL A 70 2.62 -15.60 7.43
N THR A 71 1.94 -14.59 6.93
CA THR A 71 1.24 -14.63 5.63
C THR A 71 2.23 -14.89 4.49
N THR A 72 3.35 -14.18 4.46
CA THR A 72 4.39 -14.35 3.43
C THR A 72 4.95 -15.78 3.44
N LEU A 73 5.21 -16.34 4.63
CA LEU A 73 5.65 -17.73 4.77
C LEU A 73 4.58 -18.73 4.29
N GLY A 74 3.30 -18.46 4.56
CA GLY A 74 2.18 -19.25 4.05
C GLY A 74 2.09 -19.24 2.52
N LEU A 75 2.28 -18.09 1.90
CA LEU A 75 2.25 -17.92 0.44
C LEU A 75 3.46 -18.58 -0.26
N LEU A 76 4.65 -18.50 0.35
CA LEU A 76 5.89 -19.08 -0.21
C LEU A 76 5.99 -20.60 -0.01
N SER A 77 5.47 -21.14 1.09
CA SER A 77 5.62 -22.56 1.43
C SER A 77 4.28 -23.31 1.41
N THR A 78 4.11 -24.22 0.45
CA THR A 78 2.96 -25.14 0.37
C THR A 78 2.87 -26.11 1.56
N ARG A 79 3.95 -26.31 2.32
CA ARG A 79 3.91 -27.10 3.56
C ARG A 79 3.36 -26.27 4.72
N PHE A 80 3.75 -25.00 4.80
CA PHE A 80 3.31 -24.08 5.85
C PHE A 80 1.86 -23.63 5.64
N GLY A 81 1.45 -23.36 4.39
CA GLY A 81 0.04 -23.09 4.05
C GLY A 81 -0.89 -24.28 4.35
N ARG A 82 -0.42 -25.53 4.22
CA ARG A 82 -1.18 -26.72 4.66
C ARG A 82 -1.23 -26.85 6.18
N PHE A 83 -0.23 -26.38 6.91
CA PHE A 83 -0.23 -26.36 8.37
C PHE A 83 -1.21 -25.30 8.88
N LEU A 84 -1.18 -24.08 8.35
CA LEU A 84 -2.12 -22.99 8.69
C LEU A 84 -3.58 -23.37 8.39
N ASN A 85 -3.83 -24.05 7.27
CA ASN A 85 -5.14 -24.60 6.93
C ASN A 85 -5.66 -25.62 7.96
N ARG A 86 -4.79 -26.44 8.56
CA ARG A 86 -5.21 -27.41 9.59
C ARG A 86 -5.66 -26.76 10.89
N PHE A 87 -5.16 -25.57 11.21
CA PHE A 87 -5.56 -24.80 12.39
C PHE A 87 -6.76 -23.89 12.14
N LYS A 88 -7.40 -23.95 10.95
CA LYS A 88 -8.43 -22.99 10.50
C LYS A 88 -7.99 -21.52 10.58
N LEU A 89 -6.68 -21.27 10.70
CA LEU A 89 -6.14 -19.92 10.66
C LEU A 89 -6.23 -19.34 9.26
N ASN A 90 -6.44 -20.18 8.24
CA ASN A 90 -6.66 -19.71 6.89
C ASN A 90 -7.90 -18.81 6.77
N ASP A 91 -9.00 -19.01 7.53
CA ASP A 91 -10.16 -18.09 7.47
C ASP A 91 -9.84 -16.70 8.05
N ILE A 92 -8.92 -16.61 9.00
CA ILE A 92 -8.48 -15.34 9.61
C ILE A 92 -7.36 -14.70 8.77
N LEU A 93 -6.57 -15.53 8.09
CA LEU A 93 -5.42 -15.16 7.27
C LEU A 93 -5.74 -15.11 5.77
N ASP A 94 -6.99 -15.36 5.35
CA ASP A 94 -7.39 -15.36 3.95
C ASP A 94 -7.38 -13.91 3.45
N MET A 95 -6.16 -13.46 3.14
CA MET A 95 -5.91 -12.18 2.51
C MET A 95 -6.45 -12.14 1.07
N SER A 96 -6.76 -13.29 0.47
CA SER A 96 -7.54 -13.35 -0.77
C SER A 96 -8.90 -12.65 -0.60
N GLY A 97 -9.54 -12.80 0.58
CA GLY A 97 -10.79 -12.14 0.95
C GLY A 97 -10.63 -10.76 1.62
N SER A 98 -9.55 -10.53 2.38
CA SER A 98 -9.37 -9.26 3.11
C SER A 98 -8.62 -8.17 2.32
N VAL A 99 -7.66 -8.53 1.46
CA VAL A 99 -7.05 -7.57 0.51
C VAL A 99 -8.04 -7.21 -0.59
N SER A 100 -8.93 -8.14 -0.96
CA SER A 100 -10.10 -7.80 -1.76
C SER A 100 -11.04 -6.89 -0.99
N GLN A 101 -11.32 -7.10 0.31
CA GLN A 101 -12.16 -6.20 1.13
C GLN A 101 -11.66 -4.75 1.27
N PHE A 102 -10.34 -4.52 1.37
CA PHE A 102 -9.79 -3.16 1.30
C PHE A 102 -10.00 -2.49 -0.08
N ALA A 103 -10.24 -3.28 -1.13
CA ALA A 103 -10.66 -2.80 -2.45
C ALA A 103 -12.20 -2.84 -2.67
N ASP A 104 -12.91 -3.70 -1.93
CA ASP A 104 -14.35 -4.00 -2.06
C ASP A 104 -15.20 -2.96 -1.34
N ASP A 105 -14.71 -2.38 -0.23
CA ASP A 105 -15.40 -1.29 0.49
C ASP A 105 -15.56 -0.01 -0.36
N THR A 106 -14.93 0.08 -1.53
CA THR A 106 -15.09 1.21 -2.46
C THR A 106 -15.64 0.86 -3.83
N ASN A 107 -15.79 -0.42 -4.21
CA ASN A 107 -16.26 -0.78 -5.56
C ASN A 107 -16.81 -2.21 -5.64
N GLU A 108 -18.13 -2.35 -5.43
CA GLU A 108 -18.88 -3.52 -5.86
C GLU A 108 -18.56 -3.86 -7.33
N SER A 109 -18.14 -5.11 -7.58
CA SER A 109 -18.14 -5.76 -8.91
C SER A 109 -17.10 -5.29 -9.95
N GLN A 110 -15.87 -4.93 -9.57
CA GLN A 110 -14.83 -4.70 -10.59
C GLN A 110 -14.27 -6.01 -11.17
N PRO A 111 -13.96 -6.06 -12.48
CA PRO A 111 -13.37 -7.24 -13.09
C PRO A 111 -11.99 -7.53 -12.48
N LEU A 112 -11.66 -8.81 -12.28
CA LEU A 112 -10.40 -9.31 -11.67
C LEU A 112 -9.13 -8.64 -12.24
N SER A 113 -9.13 -8.27 -13.53
CA SER A 113 -8.01 -7.57 -14.16
C SER A 113 -7.77 -6.17 -13.59
N VAL A 114 -8.83 -5.46 -13.23
CA VAL A 114 -8.77 -4.11 -12.66
C VAL A 114 -8.30 -4.18 -11.22
N GLN A 115 -8.75 -5.17 -10.45
CA GLN A 115 -8.28 -5.40 -9.07
C GLN A 115 -6.77 -5.68 -9.04
N ARG A 116 -6.26 -6.52 -9.96
CA ARG A 116 -4.81 -6.78 -10.10
C ARG A 116 -4.01 -5.52 -10.45
N LEU A 117 -4.52 -4.72 -11.38
CA LEU A 117 -3.89 -3.45 -11.74
C LEU A 117 -3.84 -2.50 -10.55
N GLN A 118 -4.93 -2.40 -9.78
CA GLN A 118 -4.98 -1.59 -8.57
C GLN A 118 -3.95 -2.03 -7.54
N MET A 119 -3.83 -3.34 -7.27
CA MET A 119 -2.80 -3.85 -6.34
C MET A 119 -1.38 -3.47 -6.79
N LEU A 120 -1.08 -3.56 -8.10
CA LEU A 120 0.21 -3.14 -8.63
C LEU A 120 0.44 -1.62 -8.51
N VAL A 121 -0.59 -0.82 -8.78
CA VAL A 121 -0.53 0.64 -8.62
C VAL A 121 -0.30 1.02 -7.16
N ILE A 122 -1.02 0.40 -6.21
CA ILE A 122 -0.84 0.60 -4.78
C ILE A 122 0.57 0.17 -4.35
N SER A 123 1.05 -1.00 -4.81
CA SER A 123 2.43 -1.44 -4.55
C SER A 123 3.44 -0.41 -5.03
N GLY A 124 3.24 0.14 -6.23
CA GLY A 124 4.08 1.18 -6.80
C GLY A 124 4.08 2.45 -5.95
N TRP A 125 2.92 2.88 -5.44
CA TRP A 125 2.81 4.01 -4.52
C TRP A 125 3.52 3.76 -3.19
N ILE A 126 3.41 2.56 -2.62
CA ILE A 126 4.12 2.18 -1.39
C ILE A 126 5.63 2.22 -1.62
N LEU A 127 6.12 1.64 -2.72
CA LEU A 127 7.54 1.69 -3.07
C LEU A 127 8.03 3.12 -3.30
N LEU A 128 7.24 3.95 -3.98
CA LEU A 128 7.55 5.36 -4.20
C LEU A 128 7.64 6.11 -2.87
N LEU A 129 6.67 5.92 -1.97
CA LEU A 129 6.67 6.51 -0.64
C LEU A 129 7.91 6.08 0.16
N THR A 130 8.23 4.79 0.12
CA THR A 130 9.43 4.23 0.77
C THR A 130 10.69 4.89 0.24
N ALA A 131 10.81 5.01 -1.08
CA ALA A 131 11.95 5.66 -1.72
C ALA A 131 12.05 7.15 -1.32
N LEU A 132 10.94 7.87 -1.27
CA LEU A 132 10.91 9.27 -0.83
C LEU A 132 11.31 9.41 0.65
N PHE A 133 10.85 8.51 1.52
CA PHE A 133 11.19 8.52 2.95
C PHE A 133 12.70 8.39 3.15
N VAL A 134 13.33 7.47 2.42
CA VAL A 134 14.78 7.22 2.54
C VAL A 134 15.63 8.35 1.96
N ASN A 135 15.19 8.98 0.86
CA ASN A 135 16.03 9.94 0.13
C ASN A 135 15.77 11.42 0.47
N VAL A 136 14.54 11.77 0.87
CA VAL A 136 14.12 13.16 1.04
C VAL A 136 13.86 13.50 2.52
N GLY A 137 13.29 12.55 3.27
CA GLY A 137 12.81 12.79 4.63
C GLY A 137 11.30 12.63 4.74
N ILE A 138 10.80 12.35 5.94
CA ILE A 138 9.40 11.96 6.17
C ILE A 138 8.45 13.14 5.89
N LYS A 139 8.77 14.35 6.38
CA LYS A 139 7.96 15.56 6.22
C LYS A 139 7.65 15.88 4.76
N GLU A 140 8.69 15.97 3.95
CA GLU A 140 8.63 16.33 2.54
C GLU A 140 8.01 15.20 1.73
N ALA A 141 8.36 13.95 2.04
CA ALA A 141 7.82 12.79 1.35
C ALA A 141 6.31 12.64 1.52
N ILE A 142 5.77 12.88 2.73
CA ILE A 142 4.32 12.86 2.96
C ILE A 142 3.65 13.94 2.09
N ALA A 143 4.19 15.15 2.04
CA ALA A 143 3.62 16.23 1.24
C ALA A 143 3.60 15.88 -0.26
N VAL A 144 4.73 15.42 -0.80
CA VAL A 144 4.85 15.00 -2.21
C VAL A 144 3.92 13.83 -2.51
N PHE A 145 3.85 12.84 -1.61
CA PHE A 145 2.99 11.68 -1.76
C PHE A 145 1.51 12.07 -1.79
N LEU A 146 1.04 12.90 -0.85
CA LEU A 146 -0.36 13.33 -0.81
C LEU A 146 -0.74 14.10 -2.08
N LEU A 147 0.13 15.02 -2.53
CA LEU A 147 -0.11 15.78 -3.76
C LEU A 147 -0.17 14.86 -4.98
N GLY A 148 0.79 13.94 -5.11
CA GLY A 148 0.82 12.97 -6.20
C GLY A 148 -0.40 12.06 -6.18
N TYR A 149 -0.71 11.46 -5.03
CA TYR A 149 -1.82 10.54 -4.87
C TYR A 149 -3.16 11.20 -5.20
N TYR A 150 -3.46 12.35 -4.61
CA TYR A 150 -4.73 13.04 -4.87
C TYR A 150 -4.85 13.56 -6.30
N ARG A 151 -3.73 13.94 -6.93
CA ARG A 151 -3.75 14.44 -8.30
C ARG A 151 -3.90 13.32 -9.33
N PHE A 152 -3.10 12.27 -9.21
CA PHE A 152 -2.99 11.23 -10.22
C PHE A 152 -3.94 10.05 -9.97
N GLN A 153 -4.13 9.64 -8.71
CA GLN A 153 -4.99 8.50 -8.38
C GLN A 153 -6.43 8.92 -8.13
N ALA A 154 -6.66 9.95 -7.30
CA ALA A 154 -8.01 10.41 -6.98
C ALA A 154 -8.60 11.35 -8.04
N GLY A 155 -7.81 11.77 -9.04
CA GLY A 155 -8.26 12.61 -10.15
C GLY A 155 -8.79 13.99 -9.73
N LEU A 156 -8.42 14.48 -8.54
CA LEU A 156 -8.95 15.73 -8.00
C LEU A 156 -8.40 16.95 -8.76
N SER A 157 -9.20 18.01 -8.76
CA SER A 157 -8.77 19.33 -9.25
C SER A 157 -7.62 19.87 -8.40
N ILE A 158 -6.67 20.58 -9.01
CA ILE A 158 -5.45 21.10 -8.35
C ILE A 158 -5.76 21.83 -7.04
N GLY A 159 -6.78 22.69 -7.01
CA GLY A 159 -7.16 23.42 -5.79
C GLY A 159 -7.61 22.49 -4.65
N ARG A 160 -8.41 21.45 -4.96
CA ARG A 160 -8.83 20.44 -3.97
C ARG A 160 -7.67 19.56 -3.52
N THR A 161 -6.79 19.17 -4.44
CA THR A 161 -5.57 18.42 -4.12
C THR A 161 -4.73 19.19 -3.10
N VAL A 162 -4.41 20.46 -3.38
CA VAL A 162 -3.62 21.30 -2.47
C VAL A 162 -4.33 21.47 -1.13
N ALA A 163 -5.63 21.78 -1.14
CA ALA A 163 -6.39 21.97 0.10
C ALA A 163 -6.38 20.71 0.99
N TYR A 164 -6.70 19.54 0.44
CA TYR A 164 -6.70 18.30 1.22
C TYR A 164 -5.30 17.89 1.67
N SER A 165 -4.29 18.03 0.80
CA SER A 165 -2.91 17.76 1.17
C SER A 165 -2.46 18.63 2.34
N VAL A 166 -2.75 19.94 2.32
CA VAL A 166 -2.40 20.86 3.42
C VAL A 166 -3.13 20.50 4.71
N VAL A 167 -4.42 20.18 4.65
CA VAL A 167 -5.21 19.81 5.83
C VAL A 167 -4.68 18.53 6.46
N ILE A 168 -4.44 17.48 5.67
CA ILE A 168 -3.95 16.19 6.16
C ILE A 168 -2.51 16.31 6.65
N TRP A 169 -1.65 16.99 5.90
CA TRP A 169 -0.27 17.24 6.30
C TRP A 169 -0.20 18.05 7.60
N GLY A 170 -1.02 19.10 7.73
CA GLY A 170 -1.12 19.90 8.94
C GLY A 170 -1.66 19.10 10.14
N PHE A 171 -2.62 18.20 9.90
CA PHE A 171 -3.11 17.28 10.94
C PHE A 171 -2.02 16.31 11.41
N ILE A 172 -1.30 15.68 10.48
CA ILE A 172 -0.18 14.79 10.80
C ILE A 172 0.90 15.56 11.58
N TYR A 173 1.27 16.75 11.11
CA TYR A 173 2.23 17.61 11.78
C TYR A 173 1.79 17.95 13.21
N ALA A 174 0.53 18.34 13.41
CA ALA A 174 -0.01 18.63 14.74
C ALA A 174 0.01 17.40 15.66
N VAL A 175 -0.35 16.21 15.15
CA VAL A 175 -0.34 14.98 15.94
C VAL A 175 1.08 14.59 16.36
N PHE A 176 2.03 14.60 15.44
CA PHE A 176 3.38 14.13 15.77
C PHE A 176 4.23 15.17 16.49
N GLU A 177 4.21 16.42 16.03
CA GLU A 177 5.10 17.45 16.59
C GLU A 177 4.51 18.09 17.86
N ILE A 178 3.20 18.35 17.90
CA ILE A 178 2.56 19.02 19.05
C ILE A 178 2.11 18.01 20.11
N LEU A 179 1.37 16.96 19.71
CA LEU A 179 0.80 16.02 20.69
C LEU A 179 1.82 14.98 21.17
N LEU A 180 2.65 14.46 20.27
CA LEU A 180 3.63 13.40 20.60
C LEU A 180 5.04 13.92 20.87
N GLY A 181 5.28 15.23 20.67
CA GLY A 181 6.59 15.86 20.88
C GLY A 181 7.72 15.19 20.09
N THR A 182 7.39 14.57 18.95
CA THR A 182 8.32 13.80 18.14
C THR A 182 8.56 14.56 16.84
N PRO A 183 9.79 15.03 16.57
CA PRO A 183 10.07 15.72 15.32
C PRO A 183 9.90 14.75 14.16
N LEU A 184 9.02 15.10 13.23
CA LEU A 184 8.87 14.44 11.93
C LEU A 184 10.02 14.83 11.00
#